data_AF-A0A5K6CRM3-F1
#
_entry.id   AF-A0A5K6CRM3-F1
#
_cell.length_a   1.000
_cell.length_b   1.000
_cell.length_c   1.000
_cell.angle_alpha   90.00
_cell.angle_beta   90.00
_cell.angle_gamma   90.00
#
_symmetry.space_group_name_H-M   'P 1'
#
loop_
_entity.id
_entity.type
_entity.pdbx_description
1 polymer ?
#
loop_
_entity_poly.entity_id
_entity_poly.type
_entity_poly.pdbx_seq_one_letter_code
_entity_poly.pdbx_strand_id
1 'polypeptide(L)'
;MSYKHNNLMAMRHRFWDESSDHVLNEKQFLQQTLIEQGIFNNATFDDVKYFFYTLPSIVIVKAHALGFMHDSVKQMVIQHIQANRIHLMQKAELKIQFKM
;
A
#
# COMPACT_ATOMS: atom_id res chain seq x y z
N MET A 1 -23.06 -6.61 -13.64
CA MET A 1 -22.31 -6.64 -12.37
C MET A 1 -20.82 -6.73 -12.67
N SER A 2 -20.04 -5.69 -12.32
CA SER A 2 -18.62 -5.60 -12.66
C SER A 2 -17.77 -6.34 -11.61
N TYR A 3 -17.55 -7.64 -11.84
CA TYR A 3 -16.83 -8.53 -10.90
C TYR A 3 -15.35 -8.14 -10.66
N LYS A 4 -14.75 -7.31 -11.51
CA LYS A 4 -13.34 -6.87 -11.38
C LYS A 4 -13.10 -5.89 -10.22
N HIS A 5 -14.03 -4.97 -9.96
CA HIS A 5 -13.85 -3.95 -8.91
C HIS A 5 -14.07 -4.52 -7.50
N ASN A 6 -14.99 -5.48 -7.36
CA ASN A 6 -15.32 -6.09 -6.08
C ASN A 6 -14.14 -6.92 -5.52
N ASN A 7 -13.38 -7.57 -6.41
CA ASN A 7 -12.27 -8.44 -5.99
C ASN A 7 -11.09 -7.63 -5.42
N LEU A 8 -10.80 -6.45 -5.96
CA LEU A 8 -9.71 -5.60 -5.46
C LEU A 8 -10.05 -4.99 -4.09
N MET A 9 -11.28 -4.49 -3.91
CA MET A 9 -11.70 -3.98 -2.60
C MET A 9 -11.74 -5.10 -1.56
N ALA A 10 -12.21 -6.29 -1.93
CA ALA A 10 -12.13 -7.46 -1.07
C ALA A 10 -10.68 -7.84 -0.70
N MET A 11 -9.73 -7.80 -1.65
CA MET A 11 -8.30 -8.03 -1.35
C MET A 11 -7.74 -7.01 -0.36
N ARG A 12 -8.08 -5.72 -0.53
CA ARG A 12 -7.66 -4.66 0.39
C ARG A 12 -8.21 -4.88 1.80
N HIS A 13 -9.50 -5.20 1.89
CA HIS A 13 -10.14 -5.51 3.17
C HIS A 13 -9.54 -6.74 3.83
N ARG A 14 -9.36 -7.84 3.08
CA ARG A 14 -8.74 -9.07 3.59
C ARG A 14 -7.35 -8.83 4.15
N PHE A 15 -6.48 -8.14 3.41
CA PHE A 15 -5.13 -7.81 3.89
C PHE A 15 -5.17 -6.99 5.19
N TRP A 16 -6.11 -6.05 5.30
CA TRP A 16 -6.19 -5.22 6.49
C TRP A 16 -6.78 -5.97 7.70
N ASP A 17 -7.83 -6.77 7.49
CA ASP A 17 -8.49 -7.55 8.54
C ASP A 17 -7.66 -8.77 8.98
N GLU A 18 -6.76 -9.26 8.12
CA GLU A 18 -5.89 -10.39 8.43
C GLU A 18 -4.82 -10.00 9.46
N SER A 19 -4.71 -10.84 10.49
CA SER A 19 -3.78 -10.68 11.63
C SER A 19 -2.77 -11.82 11.72
N SER A 20 -2.49 -12.51 10.60
CA SER A 20 -1.44 -13.53 10.55
C SER A 20 -0.07 -12.88 10.71
N ASP A 21 0.90 -13.61 11.30
CA ASP A 21 2.27 -13.10 11.51
C ASP A 21 2.89 -12.62 10.18
N HIS A 22 2.56 -13.27 9.08
CA HIS A 22 3.00 -12.88 7.75
C HIS A 22 2.47 -11.49 7.36
N VAL A 23 1.17 -11.25 7.47
CA VAL A 23 0.55 -9.96 7.13
C VAL A 23 0.98 -8.85 8.10
N LEU A 24 1.19 -9.18 9.38
CA LEU A 24 1.74 -8.23 10.35
C LEU A 24 3.16 -7.79 9.97
N ASN A 25 4.02 -8.72 9.56
CA ASN A 25 5.35 -8.40 9.04
C ASN A 25 5.28 -7.52 7.79
N GLU A 26 4.33 -7.77 6.88
CA GLU A 26 4.14 -6.92 5.69
C GLU A 26 3.69 -5.50 6.07
N LYS A 27 2.76 -5.36 7.02
CA LYS A 27 2.31 -4.06 7.54
C LYS A 27 3.46 -3.28 8.20
N GLN A 28 4.28 -3.96 8.99
CA GLN A 28 5.50 -3.37 9.60
C GLN A 28 6.53 -2.99 8.54
N PHE A 29 6.71 -3.79 7.50
CA PHE A 29 7.59 -3.47 6.39
C PHE A 29 7.15 -2.18 5.66
N LEU A 30 5.86 -2.03 5.40
CA LEU A 30 5.30 -0.80 4.82
C LEU A 30 5.48 0.40 5.75
N GLN A 31 5.29 0.22 7.06
CA GLN A 31 5.55 1.24 8.09
C GLN A 31 6.99 1.74 8.04
N GLN A 32 7.96 0.82 8.08
CA GLN A 32 9.38 1.14 8.00
C GLN A 32 9.71 1.84 6.69
N THR A 33 9.17 1.36 5.57
CA THR A 33 9.38 1.98 4.25
C THR A 33 8.92 3.45 4.24
N LEU A 34 7.79 3.78 4.86
CA LEU A 34 7.30 5.17 4.96
C LEU A 34 8.23 6.07 5.78
N ILE A 35 8.82 5.53 6.86
CA ILE A 35 9.78 6.24 7.71
C ILE A 35 11.11 6.42 6.98
N GLU A 36 11.63 5.36 6.36
CA GLU A 36 12.88 5.37 5.58
C GLU A 36 12.80 6.34 4.40
N GLN A 37 11.65 6.37 3.72
CA GLN A 37 11.42 7.34 2.65
C GLN A 37 11.18 8.75 3.18
N GLY A 38 11.05 8.97 4.49
CA GLY A 38 10.85 10.28 5.11
C GLY A 38 9.48 10.89 4.78
N ILE A 39 8.45 10.06 4.66
CA ILE A 39 7.05 10.49 4.48
C ILE A 39 6.44 10.89 5.81
N PHE A 40 6.68 10.06 6.83
CA PHE A 40 6.25 10.32 8.20
C PHE A 40 7.46 10.13 9.13
N ASN A 41 7.66 11.06 10.06
CA ASN A 41 8.74 10.95 11.06
C ASN A 41 8.52 9.75 11.99
N ASN A 42 7.26 9.42 12.27
CA ASN A 42 6.87 8.24 13.02
C ASN A 42 5.57 7.71 12.41
N ALA A 43 5.66 6.78 11.46
CA ALA A 43 4.50 6.21 10.79
C ALA A 43 3.71 5.33 11.78
N THR A 44 2.40 5.54 11.88
CA THR A 44 1.48 4.67 12.63
C THR A 44 0.83 3.64 11.72
N PHE A 45 0.15 2.63 12.28
CA PHE A 45 -0.63 1.69 11.46
C PHE A 45 -1.76 2.38 10.68
N ASP A 46 -2.33 3.48 11.19
CA ASP A 46 -3.32 4.26 10.44
C ASP A 46 -2.69 4.96 9.22
N ASP A 47 -1.43 5.42 9.34
CA ASP A 47 -0.69 6.00 8.22
C ASP A 47 -0.36 4.93 7.15
N VAL A 48 0.02 3.73 7.60
CA VAL A 48 0.22 2.57 6.73
C VAL A 48 -1.08 2.18 6.04
N LYS A 49 -2.20 2.19 6.76
CA LYS A 49 -3.52 1.92 6.21
C LYS A 49 -3.82 2.94 5.11
N TYR A 50 -3.75 4.23 5.43
CA TYR A 50 -3.96 5.31 4.47
C TYR A 50 -3.11 5.09 3.21
N PHE A 51 -1.79 4.90 3.38
CA PHE A 51 -0.87 4.65 2.27
C PHE A 51 -1.24 3.40 1.46
N PHE A 52 -1.59 2.30 2.12
CA PHE A 52 -2.00 1.07 1.45
C PHE A 52 -3.23 1.29 0.56
N TYR A 53 -4.17 2.14 0.97
CA TYR A 53 -5.33 2.47 0.14
C TYR A 53 -5.00 3.41 -1.02
N THR A 54 -3.91 4.18 -0.96
CA THR A 54 -3.43 5.02 -2.09
C THR A 54 -2.68 4.21 -3.15
N LEU A 55 -2.16 3.03 -2.79
CA LEU A 55 -1.42 2.17 -3.72
C LEU A 55 -2.26 1.80 -4.96
N PRO A 56 -1.66 1.80 -6.16
CA PRO A 56 -2.34 1.42 -7.38
C PRO A 56 -2.69 -0.08 -7.35
N SER A 57 -3.77 -0.44 -8.03
CA SER A 57 -4.29 -1.82 -8.08
C SER A 57 -3.25 -2.85 -8.49
N ILE A 58 -2.37 -2.50 -9.44
CA ILE A 58 -1.29 -3.37 -9.91
C ILE A 58 -0.30 -3.76 -8.80
N VAL A 59 -0.07 -2.87 -7.83
CA VAL A 59 0.78 -3.17 -6.67
C VAL A 59 0.07 -4.13 -5.73
N ILE A 60 -1.21 -3.88 -5.42
CA ILE A 60 -2.00 -4.75 -4.54
C ILE A 60 -2.10 -6.18 -5.11
N VAL A 61 -2.36 -6.32 -6.41
CA VAL A 61 -2.47 -7.64 -7.06
C VAL A 61 -1.12 -8.37 -7.03
N LYS A 62 -0.01 -7.68 -7.30
CA LYS A 62 1.32 -8.29 -7.22
C LYS A 62 1.73 -8.64 -5.79
N ALA A 63 1.43 -7.77 -4.83
CA ALA A 63 1.70 -8.01 -3.42
C ALA A 63 0.90 -9.22 -2.90
N HIS A 64 -0.36 -9.39 -3.33
CA HIS A 64 -1.12 -10.58 -2.99
C HIS A 64 -0.50 -11.88 -3.56
N ALA A 65 0.20 -11.81 -4.69
CA ALA A 65 0.82 -12.98 -5.31
C ALA A 65 2.23 -13.28 -4.77
N LEU A 66 3.01 -12.25 -4.41
CA LEU A 66 4.44 -12.36 -4.09
C LEU A 66 4.84 -11.83 -2.71
N GLY A 67 4.00 -11.03 -2.07
CA GLY A 67 4.29 -10.25 -0.87
C GLY A 67 4.84 -8.85 -1.16
N PHE A 68 4.64 -7.92 -0.21
CA PHE A 68 5.23 -6.58 -0.23
C PHE A 68 6.75 -6.59 -0.06
N MET A 69 7.31 -7.62 0.59
CA MET A 69 8.76 -7.75 0.79
C MET A 69 9.50 -8.18 -0.48
N HIS A 70 8.79 -8.67 -1.51
CA HIS A 70 9.41 -9.07 -2.77
C HIS A 70 9.99 -7.87 -3.52
N ASP A 71 11.21 -7.98 -4.05
CA ASP A 71 11.96 -6.86 -4.66
C ASP A 71 11.16 -6.10 -5.73
N SER A 72 10.43 -6.83 -6.58
CA SER A 72 9.61 -6.20 -7.61
C SER A 72 8.47 -5.34 -7.04
N VAL A 73 7.86 -5.79 -5.95
CA VAL A 73 6.74 -5.08 -5.30
C VAL A 73 7.29 -3.91 -4.51
N LYS A 74 8.38 -4.13 -3.76
CA LYS A 74 9.13 -3.09 -3.04
C LYS A 74 9.53 -1.94 -3.97
N GLN A 75 10.08 -2.23 -5.14
CA GLN A 75 10.42 -1.23 -6.15
C GLN A 75 9.19 -0.40 -6.57
N MET A 76 8.06 -1.05 -6.82
CA MET A 76 6.82 -0.34 -7.20
C MET A 76 6.25 0.51 -6.07
N VAL A 77 6.34 0.03 -4.82
CA VAL A 77 5.94 0.78 -3.62
C VAL A 77 6.81 2.03 -3.48
N ILE A 78 8.13 1.90 -3.56
CA ILE A 78 9.07 3.03 -3.47
C ILE A 78 8.83 4.04 -4.60
N GLN A 79 8.65 3.57 -5.84
CA GLN A 79 8.34 4.44 -6.98
C GLN A 79 7.04 5.22 -6.74
N HIS A 80 6.00 4.56 -6.22
CA HIS A 80 4.74 5.22 -5.90
C HIS A 80 4.91 6.28 -4.81
N ILE A 81 5.68 5.98 -3.76
CA ILE A 81 6.01 6.92 -2.68
C ILE A 81 6.73 8.14 -3.24
N GLN A 82 7.77 7.94 -4.06
CA GLN A 82 8.56 9.03 -4.62
C GLN A 82 7.72 9.90 -5.55
N ALA A 83 6.89 9.29 -6.40
CA ALA A 83 6.02 10.02 -7.32
C ALA A 83 4.93 10.83 -6.61
N ASN A 84 4.47 10.39 -5.44
CA ASN A 84 3.36 11.02 -4.71
C ASN A 84 3.77 11.62 -3.37
N ARG A 85 5.08 11.80 -3.13
CA ARG A 85 5.66 12.16 -1.84
C ARG A 85 4.92 13.31 -1.14
N ILE A 86 4.78 14.44 -1.85
CA ILE A 86 4.16 15.66 -1.31
C ILE A 86 2.70 15.40 -0.89
N HIS A 87 1.96 14.67 -1.72
CA HIS A 87 0.56 14.34 -1.44
C HIS A 87 0.41 13.40 -0.25
N LEU A 88 1.29 12.40 -0.15
CA LEU A 88 1.32 11.46 0.97
C LEU A 88 1.65 12.15 2.29
N MET A 89 2.63 13.06 2.30
CA MET A 89 3.00 13.84 3.48
C MET A 89 1.86 14.75 3.96
N GLN A 90 1.06 15.30 3.04
CA GLN A 90 -0.10 16.12 3.35
C GLN A 90 -1.34 15.31 3.73
N LYS A 91 -1.28 13.97 3.70
CA LYS A 91 -2.44 13.07 3.82
C LYS A 91 -3.59 13.47 2.89
N ALA A 92 -3.25 14.04 1.73
CA ALA A 92 -4.25 14.50 0.77
C ALA A 92 -5.00 13.29 0.18
N GLU A 93 -6.27 13.44 -0.18
CA GLU A 93 -6.97 12.39 -0.92
C GLU A 93 -6.33 12.23 -2.31
N LEU A 94 -5.43 11.25 -2.42
CA LEU A 94 -4.92 10.80 -3.71
C LEU A 94 -6.08 10.08 -4.41
N LYS A 95 -6.72 10.78 -5.35
CA LYS A 95 -7.61 10.13 -6.32
C LYS A 95 -6.78 9.05 -7.01
N ILE A 96 -7.04 7.79 -6.65
CA ILE A 96 -6.42 6.62 -7.26
C ILE A 96 -6.70 6.72 -8.76
N GLN A 97 -5.70 7.18 -9.53
CA GLN A 97 -5.82 7.21 -10.98
C GLN A 97 -5.68 5.77 -11.45
N PHE A 98 -6.82 5.11 -11.65
CA PHE A 98 -6.89 3.90 -12.45
C PHE A 98 -6.42 4.26 -13.87
N LYS A 99 -5.13 4.10 -14.16
CA LYS A 99 -4.72 3.96 -15.55
C LYS A 99 -5.19 2.57 -15.98
N MET A 100 -6.31 2.57 -16.70
CA MET A 100 -6.86 1.42 -17.44
C MET A 100 -5.87 0.96 -18.51
#